data_AF-A0A2C9TT30-F1
#
_entry.id   AF-A0A2C9TT30-F1
#
_cell.length_a   1.000
_cell.length_b   1.000
_cell.length_c   1.000
_cell.angle_alpha   90.00
_cell.angle_beta   90.00
_cell.angle_gamma   90.00
#
_symmetry.space_group_name_H-M   'P 1'
#
loop_
_entity.id
_entity.type
_entity.pdbx_description
1 polymer ?
#
loop_
_entity_poly.entity_id
_entity_poly.type
_entity_poly.pdbx_seq_one_letter_code
_entity_poly.pdbx_strand_id
1 'polypeptide(L)'
;MQALQTNSNIGEMFNIQEKENGEIAISGRELHQALEVKTAYKDWFPRMLKYGFEENTDYTAIAQKRATAQGNMTHYIDHALTLDTAKEIAMIQRSEPGKRARQYFIQVEKA
;
A
#
# COMPACT_ATOMS: atom_id res chain seq x y z
N MET A 1 11.91 -16.98 -6.26
CA MET A 1 11.67 -15.55 -6.53
C MET A 1 10.72 -15.50 -7.72
N GLN A 2 9.41 -15.49 -7.48
CA GLN A 2 8.43 -15.34 -8.56
C GLN A 2 8.16 -13.85 -8.76
N ALA A 3 8.28 -13.43 -10.01
CA ALA A 3 7.95 -12.09 -10.45
C ALA A 3 6.43 -11.96 -10.52
N LEU A 4 5.90 -10.93 -9.86
CA LEU A 4 4.49 -10.56 -9.92
C LEU A 4 4.20 -9.98 -11.31
N GLN A 5 3.19 -10.53 -11.98
CA GLN A 5 2.73 -10.05 -13.28
C GLN A 5 1.69 -8.94 -13.08
N THR A 6 1.91 -7.79 -13.72
CA THR A 6 1.00 -6.64 -13.71
C THR A 6 -0.06 -6.79 -14.81
N ASN A 7 -1.34 -6.85 -14.44
CA ASN A 7 -2.45 -6.77 -15.38
C ASN A 7 -3.01 -5.34 -15.41
N SER A 8 -2.80 -4.64 -16.51
CA SER A 8 -3.28 -3.27 -16.73
C SER A 8 -4.68 -3.25 -17.35
N ASN A 9 -5.68 -2.70 -16.65
CA ASN A 9 -6.78 -1.92 -17.24
C ASN A 9 -7.66 -1.28 -16.16
N ILE A 10 -7.26 -0.10 -15.69
CA ILE A 10 -8.04 1.07 -15.20
C ILE A 10 -6.93 2.06 -14.79
N GLY A 11 -6.85 3.24 -15.41
CA GLY A 11 -5.75 4.22 -15.24
C GLY A 11 -5.08 4.15 -13.86
N GLU A 12 -3.88 3.58 -13.82
CA GLU A 12 -3.30 2.96 -12.63
C GLU A 12 -2.96 3.99 -11.55
N MET A 13 -3.77 4.05 -10.50
CA MET A 13 -3.48 4.86 -9.29
C MET A 13 -2.51 4.12 -8.34
N PHE A 14 -2.50 2.80 -8.40
CA PHE A 14 -1.68 1.92 -7.57
C PHE A 14 -1.11 0.78 -8.41
N ASN A 15 0.08 0.32 -8.05
CA ASN A 15 0.62 -0.92 -8.60
C ASN A 15 0.02 -2.11 -7.85
N ILE A 16 -1.05 -2.67 -8.40
CA ILE A 16 -1.76 -3.80 -7.80
C ILE A 16 -0.95 -5.08 -7.98
N GLN A 17 -0.61 -5.72 -6.87
CA GLN A 17 0.06 -7.02 -6.88
C GLN A 17 -0.95 -8.10 -6.51
N GLU A 18 -1.19 -9.03 -7.44
CA GLU A 18 -2.06 -10.18 -7.18
C GLU A 18 -1.21 -11.39 -6.77
N LYS A 19 -1.57 -12.04 -5.67
CA LYS A 19 -0.97 -13.31 -5.24
C LYS A 19 -1.55 -14.46 -6.04
N GLU A 20 -0.88 -15.62 -6.02
CA GLU A 20 -1.32 -16.84 -6.72
C GLU A 20 -2.72 -17.34 -6.29
N ASN A 21 -3.18 -16.95 -5.09
CA ASN A 21 -4.51 -17.29 -4.58
C ASN A 21 -5.59 -16.25 -4.93
N GLY A 22 -5.28 -15.25 -5.75
CA GLY A 22 -6.19 -14.16 -6.14
C GLY A 22 -6.29 -13.01 -5.13
N GLU A 23 -5.51 -13.05 -4.03
CA GLU A 23 -5.48 -11.92 -3.09
C GLU A 23 -4.71 -10.72 -3.66
N ILE A 24 -5.34 -9.56 -3.59
CA ILE A 24 -4.74 -8.28 -3.97
C ILE A 24 -3.98 -7.69 -2.79
N ALA A 25 -2.73 -7.33 -3.02
CA ALA A 25 -1.87 -6.58 -2.11
C ALA A 25 -1.57 -5.18 -2.63
N ILE A 26 -1.67 -4.19 -1.74
CA ILE A 26 -1.39 -2.78 -2.00
C ILE A 26 -0.16 -2.33 -1.21
N SER A 27 0.79 -1.66 -1.85
CA SER A 27 1.92 -1.05 -1.11
C SER A 27 1.42 0.04 -0.17
N GLY A 28 1.77 -0.07 1.11
CA GLY A 28 1.46 0.95 2.11
C GLY A 28 2.14 2.27 1.80
N ARG A 29 3.34 2.26 1.20
CA ARG A 29 4.04 3.47 0.76
C ARG A 29 3.38 4.14 -0.43
N GLU A 30 2.90 3.38 -1.42
CA GLU A 30 2.12 3.94 -2.51
C GLU A 30 0.81 4.53 -1.99
N LEU A 31 0.12 3.84 -1.07
CA LEU A 31 -1.04 4.36 -0.38
C LEU A 31 -0.73 5.68 0.33
N HIS A 32 0.33 5.74 1.13
CA HIS A 32 0.75 6.96 1.82
C HIS A 32 0.99 8.14 0.86
N GLN A 33 1.64 7.88 -0.26
CA GLN A 33 1.88 8.89 -1.30
C GLN A 33 0.56 9.36 -1.94
N ALA A 34 -0.31 8.43 -2.32
CA ALA A 34 -1.61 8.72 -2.93
C ALA A 34 -2.56 9.47 -1.99
N LEU A 35 -2.42 9.27 -0.68
CA LEU A 35 -3.16 9.99 0.36
C LEU A 35 -2.62 11.41 0.61
N GLU A 36 -1.48 11.77 0.01
CA GLU A 36 -0.82 13.08 0.15
C GLU A 36 -0.51 13.45 1.61
N VAL A 37 -0.23 12.44 2.45
CA VAL A 37 0.04 12.64 3.88
C VAL A 37 1.44 13.24 4.06
N LYS A 38 1.50 14.42 4.68
CA LYS A 38 2.76 15.14 4.93
C LYS A 38 3.67 14.48 5.97
N THR A 39 3.08 13.74 6.91
CA THR A 39 3.84 13.00 7.91
C THR A 39 4.67 11.93 7.22
N ALA A 40 5.95 11.82 7.52
CA ALA A 40 6.80 10.79 6.93
C ALA A 40 6.26 9.38 7.19
N TYR A 41 6.35 8.50 6.19
CA TYR A 41 5.78 7.15 6.25
C TYR A 41 6.15 6.37 7.53
N LYS A 42 7.43 6.42 7.93
CA LYS A 42 7.96 5.73 9.12
C LYS A 42 7.26 6.14 10.42
N ASP A 43 6.72 7.37 10.47
CA ASP A 43 6.04 7.92 11.64
C ASP A 43 4.52 7.82 11.51
N TRP A 44 4.02 7.76 10.28
CA TRP A 44 2.58 7.67 9.96
C TRP A 44 2.06 6.24 10.07
N PHE A 45 2.75 5.27 9.46
CA PHE A 45 2.25 3.90 9.37
C PHE A 45 2.06 3.25 10.75
N PRO A 46 2.98 3.37 11.72
CA PRO A 46 2.75 2.85 13.07
C PRO A 46 1.54 3.46 13.79
N ARG A 47 1.07 4.66 13.38
CA ARG A 47 -0.18 5.23 13.90
C ARG A 47 -1.41 4.58 13.27
N MET A 48 -1.34 4.18 12.01
CA MET A 48 -2.43 3.44 11.35
C MET A 48 -2.62 2.07 12.00
N LEU A 49 -1.53 1.40 12.38
CA LEU A 49 -1.60 0.11 13.08
C LEU A 49 -2.36 0.18 14.42
N LYS A 50 -2.40 1.35 15.08
CA LYS A 50 -3.16 1.54 16.33
C LYS A 50 -4.68 1.44 16.16
N TYR A 51 -5.19 1.37 14.93
CA TYR A 51 -6.60 1.14 14.64
C TYR A 51 -7.01 -0.33 14.74
N GLY A 52 -6.07 -1.25 15.02
CA GLY A 52 -6.36 -2.67 15.26
C GLY A 52 -5.98 -3.61 14.12
N PHE A 53 -5.04 -3.21 13.26
CA PHE A 53 -4.55 -4.08 12.18
C PHE A 53 -3.46 -5.05 12.67
N GLU A 54 -3.53 -6.30 12.21
CA GLU A 54 -2.66 -7.39 12.61
C GLU A 54 -1.68 -7.80 11.49
N GLU A 55 -0.42 -8.04 11.86
CA GLU A 55 0.59 -8.54 10.92
C GLU A 55 0.31 -9.99 10.52
N ASN A 56 0.50 -10.30 9.23
CA ASN A 56 0.16 -11.55 8.54
C ASN A 56 -1.33 -11.79 8.29
N THR A 57 -2.21 -10.90 8.79
CA THR A 57 -3.64 -10.91 8.46
C THR A 57 -3.98 -9.71 7.58
N ASP A 58 -3.74 -8.51 8.08
CA ASP A 58 -4.08 -7.25 7.41
C ASP A 58 -2.92 -6.70 6.56
N TYR A 59 -1.69 -7.00 6.97
CA TYR A 59 -0.51 -6.57 6.26
C TYR A 59 0.70 -7.47 6.49
N THR A 60 1.72 -7.34 5.65
CA THR A 60 3.03 -7.98 5.84
C THR A 60 4.15 -6.96 5.65
N ALA A 61 5.10 -6.89 6.59
CA ALA A 61 6.27 -6.04 6.44
C ALA A 61 7.26 -6.63 5.42
N ILE A 62 7.72 -5.82 4.47
CA ILE A 62 8.63 -6.22 3.42
C ILE A 62 9.87 -5.32 3.45
N ALA A 63 11.03 -5.93 3.67
CA ALA A 63 12.32 -5.24 3.59
C ALA A 63 12.72 -5.04 2.12
N GLN A 64 12.77 -3.78 1.70
CA GLN A 64 13.17 -3.36 0.36
C GLN A 64 14.60 -2.80 0.39
N LYS A 65 15.31 -2.96 -0.73
CA LYS A 65 16.64 -2.37 -0.94
C LYS A 65 16.54 -1.22 -1.92
N ARG A 66 17.27 -0.13 -1.66
CA ARG A 66 17.48 0.96 -2.63
C ARG A 66 18.93 1.40 -2.65
N ALA A 67 19.42 1.75 -3.83
CA ALA A 67 20.69 2.43 -3.97
C ALA A 67 20.56 3.89 -3.51
N THR A 68 21.56 4.40 -2.82
CA THR A 68 21.71 5.83 -2.54
C THR A 68 22.45 6.52 -3.68
N ALA A 69 22.40 7.84 -3.73
CA ALA A 69 23.12 8.64 -4.73
C ALA A 69 24.65 8.39 -4.72
N GLN A 70 25.20 7.87 -3.63
CA GLN A 70 26.61 7.50 -3.48
C GLN A 70 26.90 6.02 -3.83
N GLY A 71 25.92 5.28 -4.35
CA GLY A 71 26.06 3.87 -4.73
C GLY A 71 25.93 2.87 -3.57
N ASN A 72 25.72 3.33 -2.34
CA ASN A 72 25.53 2.44 -1.19
C ASN A 72 24.11 1.87 -1.16
N MET A 73 23.95 0.62 -0.72
CA MET A 73 22.64 -0.01 -0.58
C MET A 73 22.06 0.29 0.80
N THR A 74 20.85 0.83 0.86
CA THR A 74 20.09 1.07 2.09
C THR A 74 18.82 0.24 2.10
N HIS A 75 18.47 -0.28 3.29
CA HIS A 75 17.23 -0.99 3.51
C HIS A 75 16.13 -0.05 4.00
N TYR A 76 14.91 -0.26 3.53
CA TYR A 76 13.71 0.40 4.06
C TYR A 76 12.56 -0.59 4.13
N ILE A 77 11.63 -0.36 5.04
CA ILE A 77 10.47 -1.24 5.25
C ILE A 77 9.28 -0.66 4.49
N ASP A 78 8.67 -1.46 3.63
CA ASP A 78 7.32 -1.24 3.12
C ASP A 78 6.36 -2.24 3.77
N HIS A 79 5.05 -2.05 3.60
CA HIS A 79 4.05 -2.97 4.10
C HIS A 79 3.08 -3.30 2.97
N ALA A 80 2.97 -4.58 2.62
CA ALA A 80 1.94 -5.05 1.71
C ALA A 80 0.63 -5.18 2.50
N LEU A 81 -0.36 -4.35 2.16
CA LEU A 81 -1.68 -4.30 2.78
C LEU A 81 -2.66 -5.16 2.00
N THR A 82 -3.63 -5.78 2.65
CA THR A 82 -4.80 -6.28 1.94
C THR A 82 -5.61 -5.12 1.35
N LEU A 83 -6.44 -5.41 0.35
CA LEU A 83 -7.33 -4.42 -0.25
C LEU A 83 -8.30 -3.82 0.78
N ASP A 84 -8.81 -4.63 1.72
CA ASP A 84 -9.70 -4.19 2.79
C ASP A 84 -9.00 -3.22 3.75
N THR A 85 -7.81 -3.58 4.23
CA THR A 85 -6.99 -2.72 5.07
C THR A 85 -6.64 -1.39 4.37
N ALA A 86 -6.33 -1.42 3.06
CA ALA A 86 -6.07 -0.22 2.29
C ALA A 86 -7.32 0.69 2.18
N LYS A 87 -8.52 0.13 1.98
CA LYS A 87 -9.80 0.87 2.00
C LYS A 87 -10.04 1.55 3.34
N GLU A 88 -9.78 0.86 4.45
CA GLU A 88 -9.97 1.39 5.80
C GLU A 88 -8.99 2.53 6.11
N ILE A 89 -7.70 2.34 5.81
CA ILE A 89 -6.67 3.39 6.00
C ILE A 89 -7.00 4.63 5.17
N ALA A 90 -7.48 4.46 3.93
CA ALA A 90 -7.92 5.57 3.09
C ALA A 90 -9.13 6.32 3.70
N MET A 91 -10.07 5.58 4.30
CA MET A 91 -11.22 6.16 5.00
C MET A 91 -10.83 6.95 6.25
N ILE A 92 -9.85 6.47 7.02
CA ILE A 92 -9.36 7.11 8.25
C ILE A 92 -8.81 8.52 7.97
N GLN A 93 -8.25 8.77 6.78
CA GLN A 93 -7.65 10.08 6.47
C GLN A 93 -8.67 11.22 6.41
N ARG A 94 -9.96 10.93 6.18
CA ARG A 94 -11.04 11.93 6.06
C ARG A 94 -10.68 13.10 5.14
N SER A 95 -10.00 12.80 4.03
CA SER A 95 -9.48 13.76 3.07
C SER A 95 -9.97 13.43 1.64
N GLU A 96 -9.92 14.42 0.75
CA GLU A 96 -10.27 14.18 -0.67
C GLU A 96 -9.37 13.13 -1.34
N PRO A 97 -8.03 13.13 -1.14
CA PRO A 97 -7.18 12.02 -1.60
C PRO A 97 -7.58 10.66 -1.02
N GLY A 98 -7.97 10.61 0.26
CA GLY A 98 -8.48 9.39 0.90
C GLY A 98 -9.77 8.88 0.25
N LYS A 99 -10.70 9.77 -0.06
CA LYS A 99 -11.93 9.43 -0.77
C LYS A 99 -11.65 8.86 -2.16
N ARG A 100 -10.75 9.49 -2.93
CA ARG A 100 -10.35 9.01 -4.26
C ARG A 100 -9.71 7.63 -4.20
N ALA A 101 -8.74 7.42 -3.30
CA ALA A 101 -8.07 6.13 -3.13
C ALA A 101 -9.08 5.02 -2.77
N ARG A 102 -9.99 5.29 -1.83
CA ARG A 102 -11.03 4.33 -1.46
C ARG A 102 -11.98 4.00 -2.61
N GLN A 103 -12.38 5.00 -3.40
CA GLN A 103 -13.24 4.78 -4.57
C GLN A 103 -12.55 3.92 -5.62
N TYR A 104 -11.25 4.13 -5.85
CA TYR A 104 -10.45 3.30 -6.73
C TYR A 104 -10.44 1.84 -6.25
N PHE A 105 -10.14 1.58 -4.97
CA PHE A 105 -10.14 0.21 -4.44
C PHE A 105 -11.49 -0.50 -4.53
N ILE A 106 -12.61 0.23 -4.37
CA ILE A 106 -13.95 -0.33 -4.56
C ILE A 106 -14.22 -0.70 -6.02
N GLN A 107 -13.66 0.04 -6.97
CA GLN A 107 -13.77 -0.33 -8.38
C GLN A 107 -12.94 -1.58 -8.70
N VAL A 108 -11.74 -1.67 -8.13
CA VAL A 108 -10.86 -2.85 -8.26
C VAL A 108 -11.54 -4.11 -7.73
N GLU A 109 -12.21 -4.05 -6.59
CA GLU A 109 -12.92 -5.20 -5.99
C GLU A 109 -14.13 -5.67 -6.80
N LYS A 110 -14.68 -4.82 -7.68
CA LYS A 110 -15.86 -5.12 -8.50
C LYS A 110 -15.51 -5.64 -9.90
N ALA A 111 -14.26 -5.47 -10.32
CA ALA A 111 -13.77 -5.89 -11.62
C ALA A 111 -13.51 -7.41 -11.61
#